data_AF-A0A672Q946-F1
#
_entry.id   AF-A0A672Q946-F1
#
_cell.length_a   1.000
_cell.length_b   1.000
_cell.length_c   1.000
_cell.angle_alpha   90.00
_cell.angle_beta   90.00
_cell.angle_gamma   90.00
#
_symmetry.space_group_name_H-M   'P 1'
#
loop_
_entity.id
_entity.type
_entity.pdbx_description
1 polymer ?
#
loop_
_entity_poly.entity_id
_entity_poly.type
_entity_poly.pdbx_seq_one_letter_code
_entity_poly.pdbx_strand_id
1 'polypeptide(L)'
;MSLQWTAVATFLYAEVFAVLLLCVPFISPKRWSKFFKSRLVTVITTYGNTAFIVIICILVFLLVDAFREIRKYSLTEKVDLSNNPVAVEHIHMKLFRAQRNEYIAGFALLLSAFFKTLNPFTRVGTDMKAMHAAFEHTVQISSACASQLIWLYEIKLREAGVEVPEVGGKTKGGVEEDKKNLTEEVRKLKDELDATKKALQKSDSDVKAMKKQAENLTVEYDRLLEEHGRLQVRAHAMQDYFFINLIC
;
A
#
# COMPACT_ATOMS: atom_id res chain seq x y z
N MET A 1 28.93 -21.88 1.94
CA MET A 1 27.72 -21.77 1.09
C MET A 1 28.18 -21.57 -0.36
N SER A 2 27.43 -22.01 -1.38
CA SER A 2 27.79 -21.70 -2.76
C SER A 2 27.62 -20.19 -3.02
N LEU A 3 28.39 -19.62 -3.94
CA LEU A 3 28.33 -18.20 -4.31
C LEU A 3 26.92 -17.77 -4.77
N GLN A 4 26.13 -18.69 -5.32
CA GLN A 4 24.76 -18.43 -5.77
C GLN A 4 23.85 -18.12 -4.56
N TRP A 5 23.93 -18.94 -3.51
CA TRP A 5 23.07 -18.81 -2.33
C TRP A 5 23.47 -17.63 -1.43
N THR A 6 24.74 -17.23 -1.43
CA THR A 6 25.19 -15.99 -0.77
C THR A 6 24.67 -14.74 -1.48
N ALA A 7 24.55 -14.77 -2.81
CA ALA A 7 23.95 -13.68 -3.58
C ALA A 7 22.45 -13.54 -3.27
N VAL A 8 21.73 -14.67 -3.22
CA VAL A 8 20.29 -14.70 -2.85
C VAL A 8 20.08 -14.20 -1.42
N ALA A 9 20.91 -14.64 -0.47
CA ALA A 9 20.83 -14.17 0.92
C ALA A 9 21.10 -12.67 1.05
N THR A 10 22.12 -12.15 0.34
CA THR A 10 22.42 -10.72 0.30
C THR A 10 21.25 -9.92 -0.26
N PHE A 11 20.61 -10.42 -1.32
CA PHE A 11 19.43 -9.80 -1.90
C PHE A 11 18.27 -9.76 -0.91
N LEU A 12 17.97 -10.87 -0.22
CA LEU A 12 16.96 -10.93 0.82
C LEU A 12 17.24 -9.94 1.96
N TYR A 13 18.48 -9.83 2.42
CA TYR A 13 18.83 -8.87 3.47
C TYR A 13 18.64 -7.42 3.03
N ALA A 14 18.97 -7.11 1.76
CA ALA A 14 18.71 -5.80 1.19
C ALA A 14 17.20 -5.49 1.11
N GLU A 15 16.38 -6.48 0.74
CA GLU A 15 14.92 -6.34 0.74
C GLU A 15 14.37 -6.12 2.15
N VAL A 16 14.77 -6.94 3.13
CA VAL A 16 14.35 -6.78 4.54
C VAL A 16 14.73 -5.39 5.05
N PHE A 17 15.95 -4.94 4.78
CA PHE A 17 16.40 -3.60 5.16
C PHE A 17 15.56 -2.50 4.51
N ALA A 18 15.21 -2.65 3.23
CA ALA A 18 14.37 -1.70 2.52
C ALA A 18 12.92 -1.70 3.05
N VAL A 19 12.33 -2.86 3.39
CA VAL A 19 11.01 -2.95 4.04
C VAL A 19 11.06 -2.28 5.40
N LEU A 20 12.06 -2.60 6.24
CA LEU A 20 12.21 -2.00 7.56
C LEU A 20 12.32 -0.48 7.47
N LEU A 21 13.15 0.02 6.55
CA LEU A 21 13.33 1.45 6.31
C LEU A 21 12.04 2.12 5.81
N LEU A 22 11.25 1.44 4.97
CA LEU A 22 9.95 1.92 4.48
C LEU A 22 8.85 1.88 5.57
N CYS A 23 8.89 0.89 6.46
CA CYS A 23 7.96 0.72 7.58
C CYS A 23 8.23 1.65 8.76
N VAL A 24 9.37 2.37 8.80
CA VAL A 24 9.64 3.33 9.87
C VAL A 24 8.63 4.49 9.78
N PRO A 25 7.75 4.66 10.79
CA PRO A 25 6.72 5.72 10.78
C PRO A 25 7.30 7.14 10.92
N PHE A 26 8.62 7.26 11.04
CA PHE A 26 9.33 8.52 11.26
C PHE A 26 9.52 9.36 9.98
N ILE A 27 9.47 8.75 8.78
CA ILE A 27 9.58 9.50 7.52
C ILE A 27 8.19 9.76 6.95
N SER A 28 7.75 11.02 7.07
CA SER A 28 6.53 11.51 6.42
C SER A 28 6.51 11.23 4.91
N PRO A 29 5.36 10.83 4.32
CA PRO A 29 5.20 10.64 2.86
C PRO A 29 5.63 11.85 2.02
N LYS A 30 5.60 13.06 2.60
CA LYS A 30 6.08 14.30 1.95
C LYS A 30 7.60 14.33 1.77
N ARG A 31 8.37 13.75 2.71
CA ARG A 31 9.84 13.64 2.60
C ARG A 31 10.22 12.54 1.60
N TRP A 32 9.52 11.41 1.66
CA TRP A 32 9.63 10.34 0.67
C TRP A 32 9.32 10.84 -0.74
N SER A 33 8.23 11.59 -0.96
CA SER A 33 7.89 12.08 -2.31
C SER A 33 8.94 13.02 -2.90
N LYS A 34 9.62 13.82 -2.05
CA LYS A 34 10.75 14.66 -2.48
C LYS A 34 11.97 13.81 -2.86
N PHE A 35 12.23 12.73 -2.11
CA PHE A 35 13.30 11.78 -2.41
C PHE A 35 12.99 10.97 -3.70
N PHE A 36 11.77 10.45 -3.84
CA PHE A 36 11.27 9.70 -5.00
C PHE A 36 11.14 10.55 -6.29
N LYS A 37 11.03 11.87 -6.16
CA LYS A 37 11.06 12.81 -7.31
C LYS A 37 12.47 13.07 -7.85
N SER A 38 13.52 12.56 -7.21
CA SER A 38 14.90 12.72 -7.70
C SER A 38 15.13 11.89 -8.96
N ARG A 39 15.93 12.41 -9.90
CA ARG A 39 16.23 11.74 -11.19
C ARG A 39 16.70 10.29 -11.04
N LEU A 40 17.52 10.00 -10.02
CA LEU A 40 17.97 8.64 -9.71
C LEU A 40 16.82 7.70 -9.37
N VAL A 41 15.86 8.18 -8.57
CA VAL A 41 14.75 7.35 -8.12
C VAL A 41 13.71 7.17 -9.22
N THR A 42 13.52 8.16 -10.10
CA THR A 42 12.70 8.00 -11.30
C THR A 42 13.25 6.91 -12.23
N VAL A 43 14.57 6.90 -12.48
CA VAL A 43 15.23 5.84 -13.26
C VAL A 43 15.07 4.48 -12.57
N ILE A 44 15.33 4.40 -11.26
CA ILE A 44 15.14 3.18 -10.47
C ILE A 44 13.67 2.71 -10.49
N THR A 45 12.69 3.62 -10.49
CA THR A 45 11.26 3.25 -10.51
C THR A 45 10.82 2.72 -11.87
N THR A 46 11.28 3.33 -12.97
CA THR A 46 10.92 2.94 -14.34
C THR A 46 11.53 1.59 -14.72
N TYR A 47 12.82 1.37 -14.44
CA TYR A 47 13.49 0.09 -14.69
C TYR A 47 13.23 -0.93 -13.57
N GLY A 48 12.87 -0.47 -12.38
CA GLY A 48 12.63 -1.28 -11.20
C GLY A 48 11.47 -2.24 -11.38
N ASN A 49 10.36 -1.83 -12.01
CA ASN A 49 9.24 -2.75 -12.21
C ASN A 49 9.61 -3.95 -13.11
N THR A 50 10.36 -3.71 -14.19
CA THR A 50 10.86 -4.78 -15.07
C THR A 50 11.92 -5.62 -14.37
N ALA A 51 12.90 -5.00 -13.72
CA ALA A 51 13.93 -5.71 -12.95
C ALA A 51 13.32 -6.56 -11.82
N PHE A 52 12.30 -6.06 -11.15
CA PHE A 52 11.59 -6.75 -10.08
C PHE A 52 10.84 -7.99 -10.58
N ILE A 53 10.18 -7.90 -11.74
CA ILE A 53 9.54 -9.07 -12.38
C ILE A 53 10.59 -10.13 -12.72
N VAL A 54 11.73 -9.72 -13.30
CA VAL A 54 12.82 -10.63 -13.65
C VAL A 54 13.39 -11.31 -12.39
N ILE A 55 13.58 -10.56 -11.31
CA ILE A 55 14.08 -11.11 -10.03
C ILE A 55 13.07 -12.09 -9.42
N ILE A 56 11.78 -11.79 -9.45
CA ILE A 56 10.73 -12.72 -9.02
C ILE A 56 10.78 -14.01 -9.85
N CYS A 57 10.90 -13.92 -11.17
CA CYS A 57 11.05 -15.10 -12.02
C CYS A 57 12.27 -15.93 -11.62
N ILE A 58 13.42 -15.31 -11.39
CA ILE A 58 14.65 -16.00 -10.95
C ILE A 58 14.47 -16.68 -9.59
N LEU A 59 13.83 -15.98 -8.63
CA LEU A 59 13.53 -16.53 -7.31
C LEU A 59 12.58 -17.73 -7.38
N VAL A 60 11.56 -17.69 -8.25
CA VAL A 60 10.67 -18.83 -8.50
C VAL A 60 11.46 -20.02 -9.08
N PHE A 61 12.35 -19.78 -10.05
CA PHE A 61 13.21 -20.86 -10.57
C PHE A 61 14.11 -21.47 -9.50
N LEU A 62 14.73 -20.65 -8.65
CA LEU A 62 15.58 -21.11 -7.54
C LEU A 62 14.77 -21.85 -6.46
N LEU A 63 13.55 -21.42 -6.19
CA LEU A 63 12.64 -22.12 -5.28
C LEU A 63 12.31 -23.52 -5.82
N VAL A 64 11.99 -23.62 -7.12
CA VAL A 64 11.73 -24.91 -7.77
C VAL A 64 12.98 -25.79 -7.77
N ASP A 65 14.16 -25.23 -8.01
CA ASP A 65 15.43 -25.95 -7.96
C ASP A 65 15.72 -26.50 -6.55
N ALA A 66 15.55 -25.68 -5.51
CA ALA A 66 15.67 -26.11 -4.11
C ALA A 66 14.65 -27.21 -3.76
N PHE A 67 13.39 -27.08 -4.20
CA PHE A 67 12.37 -28.11 -4.01
C PHE A 67 12.72 -29.43 -4.70
N ARG A 68 13.23 -29.36 -5.94
CA ARG A 68 13.71 -30.54 -6.66
C ARG A 68 14.90 -31.17 -5.95
N GLU A 69 15.81 -30.36 -5.43
CA GLU A 69 16.99 -30.79 -4.69
C GLU A 69 16.61 -31.50 -3.38
N ILE A 70 15.64 -30.96 -2.62
CA ILE A 70 15.11 -31.57 -1.39
C ILE A 70 14.39 -32.89 -1.69
N ARG A 71 13.53 -32.93 -2.71
CA ARG A 71 12.85 -34.19 -3.10
C ARG A 71 13.84 -35.24 -3.59
N LYS A 72 14.87 -34.85 -4.34
CA LYS A 72 15.90 -35.75 -4.84
C LYS A 72 16.68 -36.39 -3.68
N TYR A 73 17.15 -35.58 -2.73
CA TYR A 73 17.92 -36.10 -1.60
C TYR A 73 17.06 -36.85 -0.57
N SER A 74 15.78 -36.48 -0.39
CA SER A 74 14.84 -37.18 0.49
C SER A 74 14.42 -38.56 -0.04
N LEU A 75 14.34 -38.73 -1.37
CA LEU A 75 14.06 -40.04 -1.98
C LEU A 75 15.30 -40.94 -2.01
N THR A 76 16.48 -40.39 -2.26
CA THR A 76 17.75 -41.13 -2.24
C THR A 76 18.10 -41.63 -0.84
N GLU A 77 17.79 -40.87 0.22
CA GLU A 77 17.92 -41.30 1.61
C GLU A 77 17.21 -42.65 1.88
N LYS A 78 16.00 -42.88 1.34
CA LYS A 78 15.30 -44.15 1.51
C LYS A 78 15.92 -45.34 0.77
N VAL A 79 16.71 -45.09 -0.28
CA VAL A 79 17.25 -46.12 -1.19
C VAL A 79 18.72 -46.44 -0.88
N ASP A 80 19.52 -45.45 -0.46
CA ASP A 80 20.95 -45.62 -0.16
C ASP A 80 21.24 -45.95 1.32
N LEU A 81 20.28 -45.76 2.24
CA LEU A 81 20.47 -46.08 3.68
C LEU A 81 20.78 -47.55 3.95
N SER A 82 20.49 -48.45 3.02
CA SER A 82 20.71 -49.89 3.20
C SER A 82 22.18 -50.31 3.04
N ASN A 83 23.06 -49.49 2.45
CA ASN A 83 24.35 -50.00 1.94
C ASN A 83 25.63 -49.28 2.43
N ASN A 84 25.58 -48.05 2.99
CA ASN A 84 26.78 -47.41 3.56
C ASN A 84 26.47 -46.27 4.56
N PRO A 85 26.78 -46.42 5.87
CA PRO A 85 26.48 -45.41 6.90
C PRO A 85 27.24 -44.08 6.74
N VAL A 86 28.40 -44.06 6.06
CA VAL A 86 29.20 -42.83 5.84
C VAL A 86 28.56 -41.91 4.79
N ALA A 87 27.77 -42.47 3.86
CA ALA A 87 27.04 -41.69 2.86
C ALA A 87 25.83 -40.95 3.45
N VAL A 88 25.25 -41.48 4.54
CA VAL A 88 24.05 -40.96 5.21
C VAL A 88 24.32 -39.57 5.81
N GLU A 89 25.42 -39.40 6.54
CA GLU A 89 25.80 -38.10 7.11
C GLU A 89 26.02 -37.03 6.02
N HIS A 90 26.61 -37.42 4.90
CA HIS A 90 26.90 -36.51 3.79
C HIS A 90 25.64 -36.10 3.00
N ILE A 91 24.59 -36.93 3.03
CA ILE A 91 23.26 -36.65 2.45
C ILE A 91 22.45 -35.74 3.39
N HIS A 92 22.40 -36.04 4.69
CA HIS A 92 21.74 -35.16 5.68
C HIS A 92 22.32 -33.75 5.66
N MET A 93 23.65 -33.62 5.56
CA MET A 93 24.33 -32.32 5.45
C MET A 93 23.90 -31.51 4.21
N LYS A 94 23.58 -32.18 3.10
CA LYS A 94 23.06 -31.53 1.87
C LYS A 94 21.57 -31.22 1.98
N LEU A 95 20.79 -32.07 2.64
CA LEU A 95 19.37 -31.84 2.90
C LEU A 95 19.14 -30.59 3.78
N PHE A 96 19.88 -30.45 4.88
CA PHE A 96 19.83 -29.24 5.73
C PHE A 96 20.32 -27.97 5.02
N ARG A 97 21.16 -28.12 3.98
CA ARG A 97 21.58 -27.00 3.13
C ARG A 97 20.46 -26.58 2.19
N ALA A 98 19.81 -27.53 1.54
CA ALA A 98 18.71 -27.28 0.62
C ALA A 98 17.48 -26.72 1.34
N GLN A 99 17.16 -27.23 2.53
CA GLN A 99 16.06 -26.73 3.38
C GLN A 99 16.25 -25.26 3.78
N ARG A 100 17.46 -24.86 4.19
CA ARG A 100 17.77 -23.45 4.50
C ARG A 100 17.67 -22.55 3.26
N ASN A 101 18.12 -23.05 2.12
CA ASN A 101 18.06 -22.31 0.85
C ASN A 101 16.62 -22.10 0.37
N GLU A 102 15.74 -23.09 0.55
CA GLU A 102 14.30 -22.97 0.26
C GLU A 102 13.65 -21.90 1.14
N TYR A 103 13.94 -21.87 2.45
CA TYR A 103 13.41 -20.84 3.34
C TYR A 103 13.87 -19.43 2.94
N ILE A 104 15.14 -19.26 2.55
CA ILE A 104 15.65 -17.97 2.09
C ILE A 104 14.94 -17.55 0.79
N ALA A 105 14.82 -18.44 -0.19
CA ALA A 105 14.16 -18.12 -1.46
C ALA A 105 12.65 -17.84 -1.28
N GLY A 106 11.97 -18.62 -0.43
CA GLY A 106 10.55 -18.45 -0.12
C GLY A 106 10.27 -17.16 0.64
N PHE A 107 11.12 -16.81 1.61
CA PHE A 107 10.99 -15.57 2.36
C PHE A 107 11.28 -14.34 1.49
N ALA A 108 12.24 -14.43 0.56
CA ALA A 108 12.47 -13.38 -0.45
C ALA A 108 11.23 -13.18 -1.32
N LEU A 109 10.66 -14.26 -1.88
CA LEU A 109 9.43 -14.17 -2.68
C LEU A 109 8.26 -13.54 -1.92
N LEU A 110 8.07 -13.91 -0.66
CA LEU A 110 7.01 -13.37 0.19
C LEU A 110 7.23 -11.86 0.44
N LEU A 111 8.46 -11.45 0.73
CA LEU A 111 8.81 -10.04 0.91
C LEU A 111 8.69 -9.23 -0.38
N SER A 112 9.08 -9.78 -1.53
CA SER A 112 8.87 -9.14 -2.82
C SER A 112 7.36 -8.95 -3.11
N ALA A 113 6.53 -9.97 -2.86
CA ALA A 113 5.07 -9.84 -3.00
C ALA A 113 4.50 -8.77 -2.04
N PHE A 114 5.05 -8.71 -0.83
CA PHE A 114 4.70 -7.69 0.16
C PHE A 114 5.12 -6.29 -0.29
N PHE A 115 6.29 -6.09 -0.90
CA PHE A 115 6.72 -4.81 -1.47
C PHE A 115 5.78 -4.28 -2.55
N LYS A 116 5.22 -5.17 -3.37
CA LYS A 116 4.23 -4.81 -4.40
C LYS A 116 2.89 -4.37 -3.78
N THR A 117 2.54 -4.96 -2.63
CA THR A 117 1.30 -4.70 -1.90
C THR A 117 1.42 -3.48 -0.98
N LEU A 118 2.58 -3.30 -0.35
CA LEU A 118 3.01 -2.16 0.48
C LEU A 118 3.40 -0.94 -0.35
N ASN A 119 2.98 -0.84 -1.60
CA ASN A 119 2.97 0.43 -2.30
C ASN A 119 1.58 1.06 -2.11
N PRO A 120 1.25 1.66 -0.94
CA PRO A 120 0.05 2.49 -0.81
C PRO A 120 0.06 3.67 -1.80
N PHE A 121 1.19 3.88 -2.51
CA PHE A 121 1.41 4.90 -3.53
C PHE A 121 0.88 4.55 -4.93
N THR A 122 0.80 3.27 -5.35
CA THR A 122 0.30 2.94 -6.70
C THR A 122 -1.20 3.04 -6.81
N ARG A 123 -1.95 2.55 -5.81
CA ARG A 123 -3.42 2.58 -5.82
C ARG A 123 -3.97 4.02 -5.78
N VAL A 124 -3.38 4.89 -4.97
CA VAL A 124 -3.75 6.32 -4.93
C VAL A 124 -3.24 7.07 -6.17
N GLY A 125 -2.11 6.65 -6.75
CA GLY A 125 -1.50 7.29 -7.91
C GLY A 125 -2.17 7.00 -9.25
N THR A 126 -2.80 5.83 -9.41
CA THR A 126 -3.57 5.49 -10.62
C THR A 126 -4.93 6.18 -10.64
N ASP A 127 -5.63 6.21 -9.51
CA ASP A 127 -6.95 6.83 -9.40
C ASP A 127 -6.86 8.35 -9.52
N MET A 128 -5.82 8.97 -8.94
CA MET A 128 -5.60 10.41 -9.05
C MET A 128 -5.25 10.84 -10.49
N LYS A 129 -4.47 10.04 -11.23
CA LYS A 129 -4.13 10.34 -12.64
C LYS A 129 -5.31 10.10 -13.58
N ALA A 130 -6.09 9.05 -13.35
CA ALA A 130 -7.30 8.77 -14.10
C ALA A 130 -8.39 9.83 -13.85
N MET A 131 -8.60 10.23 -12.58
CA MET A 131 -9.51 11.33 -12.23
C MET A 131 -9.05 12.66 -12.77
N HIS A 132 -7.74 12.98 -12.72
CA HIS A 132 -7.21 14.24 -13.26
C HIS A 132 -7.37 14.31 -14.78
N ALA A 133 -7.08 13.23 -15.50
CA ALA A 133 -7.27 13.17 -16.96
C ALA A 133 -8.76 13.24 -17.35
N ALA A 134 -9.64 12.56 -16.60
CA ALA A 134 -11.08 12.64 -16.81
C ALA A 134 -11.60 14.06 -16.52
N PHE A 135 -11.13 14.70 -15.44
CA PHE A 135 -11.51 16.05 -15.05
C PHE A 135 -11.05 17.10 -16.06
N GLU A 136 -9.80 17.04 -16.54
CA GLU A 136 -9.31 17.94 -17.60
C GLU A 136 -10.11 17.79 -18.89
N HIS A 137 -10.46 16.56 -19.28
CA HIS A 137 -11.28 16.31 -20.46
C HIS A 137 -12.71 16.89 -20.29
N THR A 138 -13.30 16.76 -19.10
CA THR A 138 -14.59 17.39 -18.78
C THR A 138 -14.54 18.93 -18.82
N VAL A 139 -13.48 19.54 -18.27
CA VAL A 139 -13.27 20.99 -18.31
C VAL A 139 -13.06 21.49 -19.74
N GLN A 140 -12.26 20.79 -20.54
CA GLN A 140 -12.02 21.15 -21.95
C GLN A 140 -13.29 21.06 -22.80
N ILE A 141 -14.09 20.00 -22.66
CA ILE A 141 -15.36 19.85 -23.38
C ILE A 141 -16.34 20.98 -23.02
N SER A 142 -16.46 21.32 -21.74
CA SER A 142 -17.36 22.39 -21.28
C SER A 142 -16.93 23.77 -21.80
N SER A 143 -15.63 24.07 -21.73
CA SER A 143 -15.09 25.35 -22.24
C SER A 143 -15.20 25.48 -23.76
N ALA A 144 -14.95 24.40 -24.52
CA ALA A 144 -15.11 24.39 -25.96
C ALA A 144 -16.58 24.60 -26.38
N CYS A 145 -17.52 24.00 -25.64
CA CYS A 145 -18.95 24.18 -25.88
C CYS A 145 -19.39 25.64 -25.62
N ALA A 146 -18.91 26.24 -24.53
CA ALA A 146 -19.18 27.65 -24.23
C ALA A 146 -18.61 28.60 -25.30
N SER A 147 -17.38 28.38 -25.76
CA SER A 147 -16.77 29.19 -26.83
C SER A 147 -17.50 29.05 -28.16
N GLN A 148 -18.00 27.86 -28.52
CA GLN A 148 -18.78 27.68 -29.73
C GLN A 148 -20.13 28.40 -29.68
N LEU A 149 -20.79 28.43 -28.51
CA LEU A 149 -22.04 29.18 -28.33
C LEU A 149 -21.83 30.69 -28.48
N ILE A 150 -20.74 31.24 -27.92
CA ILE A 150 -20.39 32.66 -28.05
C ILE A 150 -20.10 32.99 -29.52
N TRP A 151 -19.33 32.14 -30.20
CA TRP A 151 -18.98 32.35 -31.61
C TRP A 151 -20.21 32.28 -32.54
N LEU A 152 -21.12 31.33 -32.30
CA LEU A 152 -22.39 31.24 -33.02
C LEU A 152 -23.29 32.45 -32.76
N TYR A 153 -23.30 32.96 -31.53
CA TYR A 153 -24.04 34.17 -31.16
C TYR A 153 -23.47 35.39 -31.88
N GLU A 154 -22.14 35.56 -31.90
CA GLU A 154 -21.48 36.65 -32.63
C GLU A 154 -21.77 36.63 -34.14
N ILE A 155 -21.78 35.45 -34.78
CA ILE A 155 -22.12 35.31 -36.20
C ILE A 155 -23.58 35.67 -36.45
N LYS A 156 -24.50 35.16 -35.62
CA LYS A 156 -25.93 35.50 -35.70
C LYS A 156 -26.17 37.00 -35.55
N LEU A 157 -25.41 37.69 -34.68
CA LEU A 157 -25.49 39.14 -34.51
C LEU A 157 -24.93 39.90 -35.74
N ARG A 158 -23.82 39.42 -36.32
CA ARG A 158 -23.21 40.01 -37.54
C ARG A 158 -24.11 39.83 -38.77
N GLU A 159 -24.77 38.69 -38.92
CA GLU A 159 -25.75 38.45 -39.99
C GLU A 159 -27.02 39.29 -39.84
N ALA A 160 -27.42 39.62 -38.60
CA ALA A 160 -28.58 40.47 -38.30
C ALA A 160 -28.30 41.98 -38.43
N GLY A 161 -27.08 42.38 -38.81
CA GLY A 161 -26.73 43.78 -39.08
C GLY A 161 -26.62 44.68 -37.85
N VAL A 162 -26.39 44.13 -36.66
CA VAL A 162 -26.20 44.89 -35.41
C VAL A 162 -24.72 44.91 -35.02
N GLU A 163 -24.14 46.09 -34.86
CA GLU A 163 -22.76 46.27 -34.41
C GLU A 163 -22.58 45.81 -32.95
N VAL A 164 -21.51 45.04 -32.69
CA VAL A 164 -21.21 44.42 -31.39
C VAL A 164 -20.91 45.51 -30.35
N PRO A 165 -21.63 45.59 -29.21
CA PRO A 165 -21.28 46.52 -28.16
C PRO A 165 -20.05 45.99 -27.40
N GLU A 166 -19.03 46.82 -27.26
CA GLU A 166 -17.96 46.58 -26.29
C GLU A 166 -18.55 46.46 -24.88
N VAL A 167 -18.08 45.43 -24.18
CA VAL A 167 -18.43 45.14 -22.78
C VAL A 167 -17.82 46.21 -21.89
N GLY A 168 -18.60 47.26 -21.62
CA GLY A 168 -18.14 48.37 -20.77
C GLY A 168 -19.18 49.45 -20.48
N GLY A 169 -20.48 49.13 -20.51
CA GLY A 169 -21.55 50.11 -20.29
C GLY A 169 -22.35 49.84 -19.02
N LYS A 170 -22.13 50.66 -17.98
CA LYS A 170 -22.94 50.68 -16.75
C LYS A 170 -24.42 50.93 -17.08
N THR A 171 -25.25 49.90 -16.95
CA THR A 171 -26.71 50.05 -16.87
C THR A 171 -27.12 50.11 -15.39
N LYS A 172 -27.42 51.31 -14.91
CA LYS A 172 -28.15 51.53 -13.65
C LYS A 172 -29.59 51.03 -13.85
N GLY A 173 -29.83 49.75 -13.52
CA GLY A 173 -31.14 49.12 -13.59
C GLY A 173 -31.26 47.80 -12.81
N GLY A 174 -30.15 47.07 -12.59
CA GLY A 174 -30.16 45.74 -11.92
C GLY A 174 -29.83 45.72 -10.41
N VAL A 175 -29.50 46.87 -9.80
CA VAL A 175 -28.91 46.93 -8.43
C VAL A 175 -29.84 46.40 -7.32
N GLU A 176 -31.15 46.36 -7.56
CA GLU A 176 -32.11 45.85 -6.56
C GLU A 176 -32.34 44.34 -6.65
N GLU A 177 -32.29 43.78 -7.86
CA GLU A 177 -32.43 42.34 -8.10
C GLU A 177 -31.14 41.59 -7.72
N ASP A 178 -29.98 42.17 -8.05
CA ASP A 178 -28.67 41.65 -7.63
C ASP A 178 -28.51 41.66 -6.11
N LYS A 179 -29.01 42.70 -5.41
CA LYS A 179 -28.98 42.72 -3.93
C LYS A 179 -29.89 41.67 -3.31
N LYS A 180 -31.05 41.39 -3.90
CA LYS A 180 -31.97 40.33 -3.43
C LYS A 180 -31.34 38.95 -3.64
N ASN A 181 -30.76 38.70 -4.82
CA ASN A 181 -30.04 37.46 -5.13
C ASN A 181 -28.83 37.25 -4.20
N LEU A 182 -28.02 38.30 -3.97
CA LEU A 182 -26.87 38.23 -3.07
C LEU A 182 -27.29 37.95 -1.62
N THR A 183 -28.42 38.51 -1.17
CA THR A 183 -28.94 38.25 0.18
C THR A 183 -29.42 36.81 0.33
N GLU A 184 -29.99 36.24 -0.73
CA GLU A 184 -30.47 34.86 -0.75
C GLU A 184 -29.32 33.84 -0.82
N GLU A 185 -28.24 34.13 -1.56
CA GLU A 185 -27.01 33.34 -1.55
C GLU A 185 -26.30 33.38 -0.20
N VAL A 186 -26.21 34.54 0.45
CA VAL A 186 -25.66 34.66 1.80
C VAL A 186 -26.46 33.83 2.80
N ARG A 187 -27.79 33.75 2.64
CA ARG A 187 -28.65 32.90 3.47
C ARG A 187 -28.37 31.41 3.23
N LYS A 188 -28.32 30.97 1.97
CA LYS A 188 -28.02 29.57 1.60
C LYS A 188 -26.65 29.14 2.11
N LEU A 189 -25.62 29.98 1.91
CA LEU A 189 -24.26 29.70 2.39
C LEU A 189 -24.20 29.61 3.92
N LYS A 190 -25.02 30.38 4.65
CA LYS A 190 -25.10 30.31 6.11
C LYS A 190 -25.80 29.03 6.58
N ASP A 191 -26.86 28.61 5.92
CA ASP A 191 -27.55 27.35 6.19
C ASP A 191 -26.65 26.14 5.90
N GLU A 192 -25.87 26.17 4.81
CA GLU A 192 -24.86 25.15 4.48
C GLU A 192 -23.70 25.13 5.49
N LEU A 193 -23.26 26.30 5.95
CA LEU A 193 -22.22 26.39 6.98
C LEU A 193 -22.69 25.79 8.30
N ASP A 194 -23.94 26.05 8.71
CA ASP A 194 -24.52 25.48 9.93
C ASP A 194 -24.79 23.97 9.80
N ALA A 195 -25.21 23.50 8.62
CA ALA A 195 -25.35 22.07 8.34
C ALA A 195 -24.00 21.35 8.40
N THR A 196 -22.97 21.93 7.80
CA THR A 196 -21.60 21.38 7.79
C THR A 196 -20.99 21.39 9.20
N LYS A 197 -21.25 22.44 9.99
CA LYS A 197 -20.79 22.52 11.39
C LYS A 197 -21.45 21.47 12.27
N LYS A 198 -22.75 21.19 12.08
CA LYS A 198 -23.45 20.11 12.79
C LYS A 198 -22.94 18.73 12.39
N ALA A 199 -22.68 18.51 11.09
CA ALA A 199 -22.09 17.26 10.60
C ALA A 199 -20.68 17.04 11.18
N LEU A 200 -19.87 18.10 11.26
CA LEU A 200 -18.53 18.06 11.85
C LEU A 200 -18.58 17.75 13.35
N GLN A 201 -19.50 18.36 14.11
CA GLN A 201 -19.66 18.06 15.53
C GLN A 201 -20.09 16.60 15.77
N LYS A 202 -21.00 16.07 14.94
CA LYS A 202 -21.41 14.66 15.01
C LYS A 202 -20.25 13.72 14.72
N SER A 203 -19.47 14.00 13.67
CA SER A 203 -18.28 13.22 13.34
C SER A 203 -17.22 13.27 14.45
N ASP A 204 -17.00 14.43 15.08
CA ASP A 204 -16.06 14.55 16.21
C ASP A 204 -16.52 13.76 17.45
N SER A 205 -17.83 13.69 17.71
CA SER A 205 -18.37 12.81 18.77
C SER A 205 -18.21 11.33 18.44
N ASP A 206 -18.41 10.93 17.18
CA ASP A 206 -18.26 9.54 16.74
C ASP A 206 -16.79 9.10 16.84
N VAL A 207 -15.83 9.97 16.48
CA VAL A 207 -14.39 9.71 16.62
C VAL A 207 -14.00 9.53 18.09
N LYS A 208 -14.53 10.37 19.00
CA LYS A 208 -14.28 10.22 20.45
C LYS A 208 -14.87 8.93 21.00
N ALA A 209 -16.06 8.53 20.53
CA ALA A 209 -16.67 7.26 20.92
C ALA A 209 -15.85 6.07 20.40
N MET A 210 -15.42 6.09 19.14
CA MET A 210 -14.56 5.05 18.56
C MET A 210 -13.22 4.93 19.29
N LYS A 211 -12.62 6.06 19.69
CA LYS A 211 -11.37 6.06 20.45
C LYS A 211 -11.52 5.37 21.81
N LYS A 212 -12.59 5.68 22.56
CA LYS A 212 -12.90 5.02 23.83
C LYS A 212 -13.13 3.51 23.66
N GLN A 213 -13.81 3.10 22.59
CA GLN A 213 -14.02 1.68 22.29
C GLN A 213 -12.70 0.97 21.98
N ALA A 214 -11.80 1.60 21.22
CA ALA A 214 -10.48 1.05 20.91
C ALA A 214 -9.62 0.91 22.17
N GLU A 215 -9.60 1.93 23.04
CA GLU A 215 -8.89 1.87 24.32
C GLU A 215 -9.41 0.73 25.21
N ASN A 216 -10.73 0.56 25.29
CA ASN A 216 -11.32 -0.54 26.06
C ASN A 216 -10.97 -1.91 25.47
N LEU A 217 -10.93 -2.06 24.15
CA LEU A 217 -10.54 -3.31 23.49
C LEU A 217 -9.07 -3.65 23.74
N THR A 218 -8.18 -2.66 23.76
CA THR A 218 -6.76 -2.87 24.09
C THR A 218 -6.60 -3.41 25.52
N VAL A 219 -7.33 -2.85 26.49
CA VAL A 219 -7.28 -3.33 27.88
C VAL A 219 -7.75 -4.78 28.01
N GLU A 220 -8.84 -5.15 27.33
CA GLU A 220 -9.31 -6.55 27.34
C GLU A 220 -8.33 -7.49 26.64
N TYR A 221 -7.63 -7.02 25.60
CA TYR A 221 -6.60 -7.80 24.92
C TYR A 221 -5.39 -8.06 25.83
N ASP A 222 -4.90 -7.03 26.52
CA ASP A 222 -3.79 -7.14 27.47
C ASP A 222 -4.14 -8.09 28.62
N ARG A 223 -5.37 -8.00 29.14
CA ARG A 223 -5.89 -8.93 30.15
C ARG A 223 -5.90 -10.37 29.66
N LEU A 224 -6.31 -10.61 28.41
CA LEU A 224 -6.34 -11.95 27.83
C LEU A 224 -4.93 -12.53 27.64
N LEU A 225 -3.96 -11.68 27.27
CA LEU A 225 -2.56 -12.06 27.18
C LEU A 225 -1.98 -12.45 28.55
N GLU A 226 -2.30 -11.70 29.61
CA GLU A 226 -1.89 -12.05 30.97
C GLU A 226 -2.46 -13.40 31.41
N GLU A 227 -3.75 -13.64 31.18
CA GLU A 227 -4.37 -14.93 31.49
C GLU A 227 -3.76 -16.08 30.67
N HIS A 228 -3.48 -15.87 29.39
CA HIS A 228 -2.79 -16.86 28.56
C HIS A 228 -1.38 -17.16 29.12
N GLY A 229 -0.63 -16.13 29.52
CA GLY A 229 0.68 -16.29 30.15
C GLY A 229 0.62 -17.11 31.45
N ARG A 230 -0.37 -16.83 32.31
CA ARG A 230 -0.60 -17.59 33.56
C ARG A 230 -0.92 -19.06 33.29
N LEU A 231 -1.77 -19.34 32.30
CA LEU A 231 -2.13 -20.71 31.92
C LEU A 231 -0.92 -21.46 31.35
N GLN A 232 -0.09 -20.81 30.53
CA GLN A 232 1.11 -21.41 29.97
C GLN A 232 2.13 -21.79 31.06
N VAL A 233 2.36 -20.90 32.05
CA VAL A 233 3.22 -21.22 33.20
C VAL A 233 2.69 -22.40 33.99
N ARG A 234 1.38 -22.47 34.24
CA ARG A 234 0.77 -23.62 34.94
C ARG A 234 0.90 -24.91 34.14
N ALA A 235 0.73 -24.87 32.83
CA ALA A 235 0.88 -26.03 31.96
C ALA A 235 2.33 -26.55 31.97
N HIS A 236 3.32 -25.67 31.87
CA HIS A 236 4.73 -26.04 31.99
C HIS A 236 5.06 -26.64 33.36
N ALA A 237 4.61 -26.00 34.46
CA ALA A 237 4.83 -26.53 35.80
C ALA A 237 4.20 -27.92 36.01
N MET A 238 3.02 -28.18 35.43
CA MET A 238 2.38 -29.48 35.49
C MET A 238 3.14 -30.55 34.68
N GLN A 239 3.68 -30.18 33.53
CA GLN A 239 4.49 -31.07 32.69
C GLN A 239 5.82 -31.44 33.37
N ASP A 240 6.47 -30.47 34.02
CA ASP A 240 7.68 -30.70 34.81
C ASP A 240 7.41 -31.61 36.01
N TYR A 241 6.28 -31.42 36.70
CA TYR A 241 5.89 -32.27 37.84
C TYR A 241 5.65 -33.72 37.41
N PHE A 242 5.04 -33.94 36.23
CA PHE A 242 4.82 -35.27 35.67
C PHE A 242 6.13 -35.93 35.24
N PHE A 243 7.05 -35.17 34.65
CA PHE A 243 8.36 -35.66 34.22
C PHE A 243 9.22 -36.09 35.42
N ILE A 244 9.21 -35.32 36.52
CA ILE A 244 9.92 -35.67 37.75
C ILE A 244 9.36 -36.95 38.39
N ASN A 245 8.04 -37.11 38.45
CA ASN A 245 7.41 -38.31 39.03
C ASN A 245 7.49 -39.56 38.14
N LEU A 246 7.83 -39.42 36.86
CA LEU A 246 8.01 -40.55 35.94
C LEU A 246 9.47 -41.08 35.94
N ILE A 247 10.42 -40.27 36.41
CA ILE A 247 11.86 -40.60 36.43
C ILE A 247 12.33 -41.12 37.80
N CYS A 248 11.61 -40.82 38.88
CA CYS A 248 11.78 -41.44 40.21
C CYS A 248 10.95 -42.73 40.32
#